data_AF-A0A6P1UTP4-F1
#
_entry.id   AF-A0A6P1UTP4-F1
#
_cell.length_a   1.000
_cell.length_b   1.000
_cell.length_c   1.000
_cell.angle_alpha   90.00
_cell.angle_beta   90.00
_cell.angle_gamma   90.00
#
_symmetry.space_group_name_H-M   'P 1'
#
loop_
_entity.id
_entity.type
_entity.pdbx_description
1 polymer ?
#
loop_
_entity_poly.entity_id
_entity_poly.type
_entity_poly.pdbx_seq_one_letter_code
_entity_poly.pdbx_strand_id
1 'polypeptide(L)'
;MTISTKLQNNHIIAYTPFNRDFIDEAKMIGGRFNSDEKAWAFDPRYENELKKILIKIFGTDGSSVSNVTVRVTVLNDISEYNAPIIIAGREIAHASGRDSGAKPGTGIIFIERKPQSGGSVKNWTTVLKAGTIFDIQDLPETALHMLSEVDRISYEIQSEPEDPYIINAKIEELIKQRDDITSQIENLRARL
;
A
#
# COMPACT_ATOMS: atom_id res chain seq x y z
N MET A 1 -1.24 -9.80 2.01
CA MET A 1 -2.03 -10.62 1.06
C MET A 1 -2.11 -9.83 -0.22
N THR A 2 -1.74 -10.44 -1.34
CA THR A 2 -1.65 -9.78 -2.66
C THR A 2 -2.92 -10.02 -3.47
N ILE A 3 -3.36 -9.01 -4.22
CA ILE A 3 -4.49 -9.13 -5.14
C ILE A 3 -4.12 -10.10 -6.27
N SER A 4 -4.99 -11.05 -6.58
CA SER A 4 -4.83 -11.90 -7.76
C SER A 4 -6.17 -12.43 -8.25
N THR A 5 -6.26 -12.68 -9.56
CA THR A 5 -7.43 -13.28 -10.21
C THR A 5 -7.05 -14.52 -11.01
N LYS A 6 -7.92 -15.53 -11.03
CA LYS A 6 -7.72 -16.77 -11.81
C LYS A 6 -9.03 -17.22 -12.45
N LEU A 7 -8.97 -17.77 -13.66
CA LEU A 7 -10.14 -18.42 -14.29
C LEU A 7 -10.21 -19.89 -13.85
N GLN A 8 -11.29 -20.30 -13.20
CA GLN A 8 -11.51 -21.65 -12.71
C GLN A 8 -13.00 -22.02 -12.81
N ASN A 9 -13.32 -23.22 -13.33
CA ASN A 9 -14.70 -23.73 -13.43
C ASN A 9 -15.70 -22.71 -14.03
N ASN A 10 -15.29 -22.03 -15.11
CA ASN A 10 -16.06 -20.97 -15.77
C ASN A 10 -16.42 -19.76 -14.89
N HIS A 11 -15.61 -19.50 -13.86
CA HIS A 11 -15.70 -18.32 -13.00
C HIS A 11 -14.35 -17.64 -12.88
N ILE A 12 -14.35 -16.33 -12.69
CA ILE A 12 -13.17 -15.59 -12.26
C ILE A 12 -13.15 -15.61 -10.73
N ILE A 13 -12.08 -16.15 -10.17
CA ILE A 13 -11.82 -16.22 -8.74
C ILE A 13 -10.85 -15.10 -8.37
N ALA A 14 -11.29 -14.15 -7.54
CA ALA A 14 -10.49 -13.04 -7.05
C ALA A 14 -10.13 -13.21 -5.58
N TYR A 15 -8.83 -13.15 -5.28
CA TYR A 15 -8.29 -13.15 -3.93
C TYR A 15 -7.96 -11.72 -3.54
N THR A 16 -8.62 -11.22 -2.51
CA THR A 16 -8.43 -9.85 -2.01
C THR A 16 -8.32 -9.85 -0.49
N PRO A 17 -7.58 -8.90 0.11
CA PRO A 17 -7.76 -8.54 1.51
C PRO A 17 -9.22 -8.16 1.81
N PHE A 18 -9.58 -8.19 3.09
CA PHE A 18 -10.85 -7.63 3.53
C PHE A 18 -10.87 -6.12 3.26
N ASN A 19 -11.89 -5.66 2.55
CA ASN A 19 -12.17 -4.25 2.31
C ASN A 19 -13.68 -4.09 2.13
N ARG A 20 -14.31 -3.22 2.93
CA ARG A 20 -15.78 -3.08 2.93
C ARG A 20 -16.30 -2.55 1.59
N ASP A 21 -15.62 -1.55 1.02
CA ASP A 21 -15.99 -0.96 -0.26
C ASP A 21 -15.89 -1.99 -1.40
N PHE A 22 -14.86 -2.86 -1.34
CA PHE A 22 -14.74 -3.95 -2.31
C PHE A 22 -15.88 -4.94 -2.18
N ILE A 23 -16.23 -5.32 -0.95
CA ILE A 23 -17.33 -6.26 -0.71
C ILE A 23 -18.64 -5.71 -1.29
N ASP A 24 -18.89 -4.41 -1.13
CA ASP A 24 -20.10 -3.77 -1.61
C ASP A 24 -20.11 -3.69 -3.15
N GLU A 25 -19.01 -3.25 -3.78
CA GLU A 25 -18.90 -3.19 -5.24
C GLU A 25 -18.88 -4.60 -5.89
N ALA A 26 -18.24 -5.57 -5.26
CA ALA A 26 -18.22 -6.96 -5.73
C ALA A 26 -19.64 -7.54 -5.77
N LYS A 27 -20.46 -7.30 -4.74
CA LYS A 27 -21.86 -7.75 -4.72
C LYS A 27 -22.69 -7.09 -5.82
N MET A 28 -22.44 -5.80 -6.11
CA MET A 28 -23.17 -5.06 -7.15
C MET A 28 -22.99 -5.66 -8.55
N ILE A 29 -21.81 -6.18 -8.86
CA ILE A 29 -21.54 -6.85 -10.15
C ILE A 29 -21.83 -8.35 -10.13
N GLY A 30 -22.54 -8.85 -9.11
CA GLY A 30 -22.96 -10.24 -9.01
C GLY A 30 -21.92 -11.19 -8.38
N GLY A 31 -20.84 -10.66 -7.81
CA GLY A 31 -19.84 -11.45 -7.08
C GLY A 31 -20.44 -12.24 -5.92
N ARG A 32 -19.86 -13.40 -5.65
CA ARG A 32 -20.23 -14.28 -4.53
C ARG A 32 -19.00 -14.69 -3.75
N PHE A 33 -19.04 -14.50 -2.44
CA PHE A 33 -17.97 -14.96 -1.58
C PHE A 33 -18.05 -16.48 -1.39
N ASN A 34 -16.94 -17.16 -1.67
CA ASN A 34 -16.71 -18.56 -1.37
C ASN A 34 -15.92 -18.67 -0.06
N SER A 35 -16.56 -19.15 1.01
CA SER A 35 -15.94 -19.29 2.32
C SER A 35 -14.83 -20.33 2.36
N ASP A 36 -14.94 -21.38 1.53
CA ASP A 36 -14.00 -22.50 1.52
C ASP A 36 -12.69 -22.08 0.85
N GLU A 37 -12.78 -21.36 -0.26
CA GLU A 37 -11.62 -20.82 -0.99
C GLU A 37 -11.14 -19.47 -0.44
N LYS A 38 -11.93 -18.84 0.46
CA LYS A 38 -11.71 -17.48 0.98
C LYS A 38 -11.50 -16.45 -0.14
N ALA A 39 -12.33 -16.54 -1.17
CA ALA A 39 -12.20 -15.78 -2.41
C ALA A 39 -13.57 -15.37 -2.95
N TRP A 40 -13.58 -14.43 -3.89
CA TRP A 40 -14.78 -13.99 -4.59
C TRP A 40 -14.87 -14.60 -5.98
N ALA A 41 -16.02 -15.20 -6.30
CA ALA A 41 -16.30 -15.76 -7.62
C ALA A 41 -17.21 -14.81 -8.44
N PHE A 42 -16.87 -14.66 -9.71
CA PHE A 42 -17.58 -13.81 -10.67
C PHE A 42 -17.84 -14.54 -11.99
N ASP A 43 -18.91 -14.19 -12.69
CA ASP A 43 -19.09 -14.58 -14.09
C ASP A 43 -18.01 -13.90 -14.96
N PRO A 44 -17.34 -14.63 -15.88
CA PRO A 44 -16.30 -14.06 -16.75
C PRO A 44 -16.74 -12.84 -17.56
N ARG A 45 -18.03 -12.65 -17.82
CA ARG A 45 -18.57 -11.48 -18.52
C ARG A 45 -18.29 -10.16 -17.80
N TYR A 46 -18.04 -10.20 -16.49
CA TYR A 46 -17.76 -9.02 -15.66
C TYR A 46 -16.26 -8.79 -15.40
N GLU A 47 -15.36 -9.44 -16.17
CA GLU A 47 -13.92 -9.30 -15.97
C GLU A 47 -13.45 -7.84 -16.00
N ASN A 48 -13.93 -7.05 -16.97
CA ASN A 48 -13.50 -5.67 -17.14
C ASN A 48 -14.01 -4.77 -16.00
N GLU A 49 -15.24 -4.99 -15.54
CA GLU A 49 -15.82 -4.31 -14.40
C GLU A 49 -15.05 -4.66 -13.12
N LEU A 50 -14.74 -5.95 -12.90
CA LEU A 50 -13.94 -6.40 -11.77
C LEU A 50 -12.55 -5.74 -11.76
N LYS A 51 -11.85 -5.68 -12.90
CA LYS A 51 -10.54 -5.01 -12.99
C LYS A 51 -10.61 -3.55 -12.59
N LYS A 52 -11.65 -2.82 -13.04
CA LYS A 52 -11.87 -1.42 -12.65
C LYS A 52 -12.08 -1.28 -11.14
N ILE A 53 -12.88 -2.16 -10.53
CA ILE A 53 -13.13 -2.16 -9.09
C ILE A 53 -11.83 -2.44 -8.32
N LEU A 54 -11.07 -3.44 -8.75
CA LEU A 54 -9.80 -3.80 -8.10
C LEU A 54 -8.79 -2.65 -8.16
N ILE A 55 -8.61 -2.04 -9.33
CA ILE A 55 -7.73 -0.87 -9.50
C ILE A 55 -8.22 0.30 -8.65
N LYS A 56 -9.53 0.58 -8.65
CA LYS A 56 -10.12 1.67 -7.87
C LYS A 56 -9.87 1.52 -6.37
N ILE A 57 -9.96 0.29 -5.85
CA ILE A 57 -9.95 0.05 -4.40
C ILE A 57 -8.55 -0.29 -3.88
N PHE A 58 -7.78 -1.06 -4.65
CA PHE A 58 -6.47 -1.58 -4.22
C PHE A 58 -5.30 -1.01 -5.03
N GLY A 59 -5.58 -0.18 -6.03
CA GLY A 59 -4.58 0.37 -6.95
C GLY A 59 -4.10 -0.62 -8.00
N THR A 60 -4.51 -1.89 -7.95
CA THR A 60 -4.06 -2.94 -8.88
C THR A 60 -5.17 -3.95 -9.11
N ASP A 61 -5.20 -4.56 -10.30
CA ASP A 61 -6.01 -5.74 -10.61
C ASP A 61 -5.29 -7.07 -10.34
N GLY A 62 -4.08 -7.01 -9.78
CA GLY A 62 -3.23 -8.18 -9.54
C GLY A 62 -2.27 -8.48 -10.71
N SER A 63 -2.26 -7.65 -11.76
CA SER A 63 -1.18 -7.66 -12.74
C SER A 63 0.16 -7.29 -12.10
N SER A 64 1.26 -7.77 -12.69
CA SER A 64 2.59 -7.54 -12.15
C SER A 64 2.96 -6.06 -12.27
N VAL A 65 3.02 -5.39 -11.12
CA VAL A 65 3.48 -4.01 -10.97
C VAL A 65 4.55 -3.98 -9.89
N SER A 66 5.44 -3.00 -9.97
CA SER A 66 6.42 -2.76 -8.91
C SER A 66 5.70 -2.46 -7.59
N ASN A 67 6.25 -3.01 -6.51
CA ASN A 67 5.79 -2.73 -5.16
C ASN A 67 6.84 -1.91 -4.42
N VAL A 68 6.36 -1.03 -3.55
CA VAL A 68 7.20 -0.17 -2.72
C VAL A 68 6.82 -0.30 -1.26
N THR A 69 7.78 0.01 -0.38
CA THR A 69 7.49 0.29 1.03
C THR A 69 7.29 1.79 1.19
N VAL A 70 6.21 2.19 1.85
CA VAL A 70 5.88 3.60 2.05
C VAL A 70 5.79 3.90 3.53
N ARG A 71 6.52 4.91 3.99
CA ARG A 71 6.36 5.45 5.34
C ARG A 71 5.29 6.51 5.34
N VAL A 72 4.34 6.38 6.25
CA VAL A 72 3.20 7.28 6.40
C VAL A 72 3.25 7.93 7.78
N THR A 73 3.05 9.25 7.79
CA THR A 73 2.89 10.05 9.01
C THR A 73 1.47 10.56 9.07
N VAL A 74 0.78 10.29 10.18
CA VAL A 74 -0.57 10.79 10.45
C VAL A 74 -0.48 12.23 10.94
N LEU A 75 -1.01 13.17 10.16
CA LEU A 75 -0.98 14.61 10.46
C LEU A 75 -2.10 15.04 11.40
N ASN A 76 -3.28 14.43 11.25
CA ASN A 76 -4.43 14.64 12.13
C ASN A 76 -4.99 13.29 12.57
N ASP A 77 -5.50 13.20 13.80
CA ASP A 77 -6.14 11.98 14.32
C ASP A 77 -7.07 11.39 13.26
N ILE A 78 -7.03 10.08 13.01
CA ILE A 78 -7.93 9.33 12.11
C ILE A 78 -8.69 8.32 12.95
N SER A 79 -10.00 8.20 12.75
CA SER A 79 -10.81 7.24 13.49
C SER A 79 -11.96 6.69 12.68
N GLU A 80 -12.23 5.40 12.82
CA GLU A 80 -13.33 4.70 12.15
C GLU A 80 -14.23 3.99 13.15
N TYR A 81 -15.55 4.12 12.98
CA TYR A 81 -16.56 3.53 13.85
C TYR A 81 -16.86 2.09 13.45
N ASN A 82 -16.75 1.16 14.41
CA ASN A 82 -17.05 -0.26 14.21
C ASN A 82 -16.41 -0.82 12.92
N ALA A 83 -15.22 -0.34 12.60
CA ALA A 83 -14.55 -0.60 11.34
C ALA A 83 -13.03 -0.47 11.48
N PRO A 84 -12.27 -1.17 10.61
CA PRO A 84 -10.86 -0.91 10.43
C PRO A 84 -10.62 0.47 9.79
N ILE A 85 -9.43 1.02 9.99
CA ILE A 85 -8.94 2.15 9.20
C ILE A 85 -8.32 1.60 7.91
N ILE A 86 -8.89 1.98 6.78
CA ILE A 86 -8.41 1.62 5.44
C ILE A 86 -7.75 2.85 4.80
N ILE A 87 -6.53 2.69 4.28
CA ILE A 87 -5.82 3.72 3.50
C ILE A 87 -5.21 3.05 2.27
N ALA A 88 -5.41 3.62 1.08
CA ALA A 88 -4.93 3.08 -0.19
C ALA A 88 -5.25 1.59 -0.38
N GLY A 89 -6.48 1.18 -0.05
CA GLY A 89 -6.94 -0.21 -0.15
C GLY A 89 -6.39 -1.16 0.91
N ARG A 90 -5.59 -0.67 1.86
CA ARG A 90 -4.93 -1.48 2.90
C ARG A 90 -5.57 -1.24 4.25
N GLU A 91 -5.87 -2.33 4.95
CA GLU A 91 -6.17 -2.27 6.38
C GLU A 91 -4.92 -1.84 7.14
N ILE A 92 -4.96 -0.64 7.72
CA ILE A 92 -3.85 -0.07 8.48
C ILE A 92 -3.92 -0.59 9.92
N ALA A 93 -5.10 -0.51 10.52
CA ALA A 93 -5.35 -1.01 11.85
C ALA A 93 -6.82 -1.42 12.01
N HIS A 94 -7.06 -2.30 12.97
CA HIS A 94 -8.38 -2.79 13.31
C HIS A 94 -8.51 -3.04 14.82
N ALA A 95 -9.56 -2.50 15.43
CA ALA A 95 -10.08 -2.90 16.74
C ALA A 95 -11.26 -3.86 16.56
N SER A 96 -11.55 -4.71 17.55
CA SER A 96 -12.75 -5.57 17.57
C SER A 96 -13.73 -5.19 18.69
N GLY A 97 -13.44 -4.12 19.42
CA GLY A 97 -14.19 -3.65 20.57
C GLY A 97 -13.52 -2.44 21.21
N ARG A 98 -14.20 -1.80 22.17
CA ARG A 98 -13.68 -0.61 22.87
C ARG A 98 -12.34 -0.87 23.56
N ASP A 99 -12.23 -2.00 24.23
CA ASP A 99 -11.09 -2.35 25.09
C ASP A 99 -10.19 -3.44 24.47
N SER A 100 -10.39 -3.77 23.19
CA SER A 100 -9.59 -4.81 22.52
C SER A 100 -8.16 -4.35 22.22
N GLY A 101 -7.89 -3.05 22.31
CA GLY A 101 -6.82 -2.41 21.56
C GLY A 101 -7.10 -2.45 20.05
N ALA A 102 -6.26 -1.78 19.28
CA ALA A 102 -6.22 -1.97 17.84
C ALA A 102 -4.94 -2.72 17.46
N LYS A 103 -5.04 -3.54 16.41
CA LYS A 103 -3.95 -4.35 15.88
C LYS A 103 -3.57 -3.84 14.49
N PRO A 104 -2.28 -3.92 14.11
CA PRO A 104 -1.86 -3.61 12.74
C PRO A 104 -2.50 -4.57 11.75
N GLY A 105 -2.83 -4.06 10.57
CA GLY A 105 -3.19 -4.92 9.44
C GLY A 105 -1.98 -5.64 8.86
N THR A 106 -2.22 -6.47 7.84
CA THR A 106 -1.15 -7.27 7.21
C THR A 106 -0.18 -6.39 6.44
N GLY A 107 1.12 -6.53 6.73
CA GLY A 107 2.20 -5.75 6.09
C GLY A 107 2.25 -4.30 6.58
N ILE A 108 1.71 -4.02 7.77
CA ILE A 108 1.76 -2.71 8.41
C ILE A 108 2.67 -2.77 9.62
N ILE A 109 3.68 -1.89 9.66
CA ILE A 109 4.68 -1.84 10.73
C ILE A 109 4.59 -0.47 11.40
N PHE A 110 4.12 -0.44 12.65
CA PHE A 110 4.10 0.80 13.44
C PHE A 110 5.47 1.09 14.03
N ILE A 111 5.95 2.32 13.79
CA ILE A 111 7.26 2.81 14.24
C ILE A 111 7.06 3.74 15.44
N GLU A 112 6.20 4.76 15.27
CA GLU A 112 5.86 5.71 16.33
C GLU A 112 4.38 5.61 16.66
N ARG A 113 4.10 5.40 17.95
CA ARG A 113 2.77 5.16 18.52
C ARG A 113 2.09 3.91 17.95
N LYS A 114 1.26 3.28 18.79
CA LYS A 114 0.46 2.12 18.38
C LYS A 114 -0.96 2.56 18.04
N PRO A 115 -1.67 1.85 17.16
CA PRO A 115 -3.08 2.11 16.95
C PRO A 115 -3.85 1.81 18.23
N GLN A 116 -4.95 2.52 18.44
CA GLN A 116 -5.76 2.44 19.66
C GLN A 116 -7.21 2.05 19.35
N SER A 117 -7.87 1.49 20.36
CA SER A 117 -9.33 1.37 20.37
C SER A 117 -9.94 2.45 21.27
N GLY A 118 -11.17 2.87 20.97
CA GLY A 118 -11.87 3.89 21.73
C GLY A 118 -13.39 3.75 21.65
N GLY A 119 -14.10 4.85 21.96
CA GLY A 119 -15.56 4.89 21.89
C GLY A 119 -16.25 4.17 23.05
N SER A 120 -17.43 3.61 22.78
CA SER A 120 -18.22 2.82 23.74
C SER A 120 -18.23 1.34 23.34
N VAL A 121 -18.75 0.45 24.20
CA VAL A 121 -18.86 -0.98 23.86
C VAL A 121 -19.66 -1.21 22.57
N LYS A 122 -20.73 -0.42 22.35
CA LYS A 122 -21.61 -0.54 21.17
C LYS A 122 -21.07 0.21 19.94
N ASN A 123 -20.42 1.34 20.19
CA ASN A 123 -19.89 2.24 19.15
C ASN A 123 -18.39 2.40 19.40
N TRP A 124 -17.65 1.31 19.23
CA TRP A 124 -16.22 1.34 19.43
C TRP A 124 -15.54 1.91 18.19
N THR A 125 -14.32 2.40 18.35
CA THR A 125 -13.57 3.02 17.25
C THR A 125 -12.17 2.43 17.14
N THR A 126 -11.69 2.28 15.90
CA THR A 126 -10.25 2.15 15.62
C THR A 126 -9.68 3.55 15.47
N VAL A 127 -8.53 3.84 16.07
CA VAL A 127 -7.95 5.20 16.15
C VAL A 127 -6.46 5.20 15.84
N LEU A 128 -6.03 6.12 14.99
CA LEU A 128 -4.65 6.57 14.83
C LEU A 128 -4.56 8.01 15.34
N LYS A 129 -3.59 8.31 16.18
CA LYS A 129 -3.38 9.67 16.69
C LYS A 129 -2.45 10.44 15.75
N ALA A 130 -2.58 11.76 15.72
CA ALA A 130 -1.60 12.62 15.07
C ALA A 130 -0.18 12.31 15.59
N GLY A 131 0.80 12.27 14.69
CA GLY A 131 2.17 11.84 14.98
C GLY A 131 2.35 10.33 15.04
N THR A 132 1.34 9.52 14.72
CA THR A 132 1.54 8.08 14.46
C THR A 132 2.31 7.91 13.15
N ILE A 133 3.35 7.07 13.16
CA ILE A 133 4.18 6.76 11.99
C ILE A 133 4.19 5.25 11.77
N PHE A 134 3.94 4.81 10.54
CA PHE A 134 3.95 3.41 10.16
C PHE A 134 4.41 3.21 8.72
N ASP A 135 4.96 2.04 8.44
CA ASP A 135 5.32 1.60 7.09
C ASP A 135 4.21 0.68 6.52
N ILE A 136 3.84 0.91 5.27
CA ILE A 136 3.02 0.02 4.45
C ILE A 136 3.97 -0.75 3.53
N GLN A 137 4.08 -2.06 3.75
CA GLN A 137 4.88 -2.96 2.92
C GLN A 137 4.09 -3.45 1.71
N ASP A 138 4.82 -3.74 0.63
CA ASP A 138 4.30 -4.31 -0.61
C ASP A 138 3.10 -3.53 -1.18
N LEU A 139 3.19 -2.20 -1.16
CA LEU A 139 2.16 -1.35 -1.77
C LEU A 139 2.43 -1.26 -3.29
N PRO A 140 1.47 -1.61 -4.16
CA PRO A 140 1.61 -1.36 -5.59
C PRO A 140 1.93 0.11 -5.86
N GLU A 141 2.92 0.41 -6.69
CA GLU A 141 3.25 1.80 -7.05
C GLU A 141 2.03 2.55 -7.62
N THR A 142 1.18 1.83 -8.34
CA THR A 142 -0.07 2.35 -8.88
C THR A 142 -1.05 2.82 -7.80
N ALA A 143 -0.93 2.37 -6.54
CA ALA A 143 -1.76 2.81 -5.41
C ALA A 143 -1.25 4.11 -4.75
N LEU A 144 -0.07 4.62 -5.11
CA LEU A 144 0.51 5.84 -4.50
C LEU A 144 -0.39 7.07 -4.66
N HIS A 145 -1.11 7.19 -5.77
CA HIS A 145 -2.05 8.30 -5.99
C HIS A 145 -3.14 8.35 -4.90
N MET A 146 -3.59 7.19 -4.41
CA MET A 146 -4.60 7.10 -3.35
C MET A 146 -4.10 7.66 -2.02
N LEU A 147 -2.79 7.56 -1.74
CA LEU A 147 -2.21 8.20 -0.56
C LEU A 147 -2.22 9.72 -0.68
N SER A 148 -2.01 10.24 -1.89
CA SER A 148 -2.05 11.69 -2.15
C SER A 148 -3.45 12.28 -1.99
N GLU A 149 -4.50 11.45 -2.08
CA GLU A 149 -5.90 11.87 -1.90
C GLU A 149 -6.31 11.97 -0.42
N VAL A 150 -5.48 11.47 0.51
CA VAL A 150 -5.77 11.51 1.95
C VAL A 150 -5.11 12.75 2.57
N ASP A 151 -5.92 13.76 2.86
CA ASP A 151 -5.48 15.06 3.42
C ASP A 151 -4.91 14.99 4.85
N ARG A 152 -5.19 13.91 5.59
CA ARG A 152 -4.78 13.72 7.00
C ARG A 152 -3.44 13.00 7.15
N ILE A 153 -2.75 12.68 6.06
CA ILE A 153 -1.46 12.00 6.09
C ILE A 153 -0.43 12.72 5.22
N SER A 154 0.84 12.48 5.50
CA SER A 154 1.93 12.66 4.54
C SER A 154 2.64 11.32 4.36
N TYR A 155 3.31 11.12 3.22
CA TYR A 155 4.03 9.89 2.97
C TYR A 155 5.35 10.12 2.24
N GLU A 156 6.27 9.18 2.42
CA GLU A 156 7.54 9.10 1.69
C GLU A 156 7.78 7.64 1.28
N ILE A 157 8.26 7.42 0.06
CA ILE A 157 8.67 6.09 -0.38
C ILE A 157 9.98 5.76 0.33
N GLN A 158 10.01 4.65 1.04
CA GLN A 158 11.27 4.14 1.59
C GLN A 158 12.06 3.56 0.43
N SER A 159 13.17 4.20 0.07
CA SER A 159 14.20 3.54 -0.72
C SER A 159 14.74 2.39 0.10
N GLU A 160 14.83 1.18 -0.45
CA GLU A 160 15.71 0.19 0.13
C GLU A 160 17.10 0.81 0.24
N PRO A 161 17.80 0.68 1.38
CA PRO A 161 19.20 1.03 1.41
C PRO A 161 19.89 0.18 0.36
N GLU A 162 20.32 0.79 -0.75
CA GLU A 162 21.15 0.10 -1.73
C GLU A 162 22.32 -0.54 -0.96
N ASP A 163 22.65 -1.79 -1.30
CA ASP A 163 23.76 -2.51 -0.68
C ASP A 163 24.99 -1.57 -0.63
N PRO A 164 25.60 -1.31 0.54
CA PRO A 164 26.73 -0.42 0.66
C PRO A 164 27.85 -0.74 -0.35
N TYR A 165 27.99 -2.00 -0.76
CA TYR A 165 28.90 -2.42 -1.81
C TYR A 165 28.52 -1.85 -3.19
N ILE A 166 27.25 -1.92 -3.57
CA ILE A 166 26.72 -1.34 -4.83
C ILE A 166 26.88 0.18 -4.82
N ILE A 167 26.56 0.83 -3.70
CA ILE A 167 26.76 2.28 -3.54
C ILE A 167 28.23 2.65 -3.74
N ASN A 168 29.14 1.95 -3.06
CA ASN A 168 30.58 2.24 -3.15
C ASN A 168 31.12 2.00 -4.56
N ALA A 169 30.69 0.92 -5.24
CA ALA A 169 31.08 0.67 -6.63
C ALA A 169 30.61 1.80 -7.56
N LYS A 170 29.39 2.31 -7.35
CA LYS A 170 28.84 3.43 -8.13
C LYS A 170 29.55 4.75 -7.83
N ILE A 171 29.95 4.97 -6.57
CA ILE A 171 30.79 6.12 -6.16
C ILE A 171 32.15 6.05 -6.88
N GLU A 172 32.81 4.89 -6.90
CA GLU A 172 34.10 4.72 -7.57
C GLU A 172 34.01 5.00 -9.08
N GLU A 173 32.95 4.51 -9.73
CA GLU A 173 32.71 4.77 -11.15
C GLU A 173 32.48 6.26 -11.42
N LEU A 174 31.69 6.94 -10.60
CA LEU A 174 31.45 8.39 -10.72
C LEU A 174 32.71 9.22 -10.48
N ILE A 175 33.56 8.82 -9.52
CA ILE A 175 34.86 9.48 -9.30
C ILE A 175 35.74 9.35 -10.54
N LYS A 176 35.79 8.16 -11.15
CA LYS A 176 36.56 7.94 -12.38
C LYS A 176 36.05 8.80 -13.53
N GLN A 177 34.73 8.91 -13.70
CA GLN A 177 34.13 9.78 -14.72
C GLN A 177 34.45 11.25 -14.48
N ARG A 178 34.36 11.72 -13.21
CA ARG A 178 34.75 13.09 -12.83
C ARG A 178 36.20 13.38 -13.19
N ASP A 179 37.11 12.45 -12.91
CA ASP A 179 38.55 12.65 -13.15
C ASP A 179 38.88 12.73 -14.64
N ASP A 180 38.22 11.89 -15.44
CA ASP A 180 38.33 11.96 -16.90
C ASP A 180 37.81 13.29 -17.44
N ILE A 181 36.61 13.71 -17.02
CA ILE A 181 36.05 15.02 -17.40
C ILE A 181 36.97 16.17 -16.98
N THR A 182 37.53 16.11 -15.77
CA THR A 182 38.44 17.15 -15.26
C THR A 182 39.69 17.24 -16.14
N SER A 183 40.26 16.11 -16.52
CA SER A 183 41.41 16.03 -17.43
C SER A 183 41.08 16.57 -18.83
N GLN A 184 39.87 16.32 -19.34
CA GLN A 184 39.40 16.87 -20.61
C GLN A 184 39.27 18.41 -20.53
N ILE A 185 38.74 18.94 -19.43
CA ILE A 185 38.60 20.39 -19.21
C ILE A 185 39.98 21.06 -19.17
N GLU A 186 40.96 20.48 -18.48
CA GLU A 186 42.32 21.02 -18.42
C GLU A 186 42.99 21.05 -19.81
N ASN A 187 42.85 19.98 -20.57
CA ASN A 187 43.37 19.92 -21.94
C ASN A 187 42.73 20.96 -22.85
N LEU A 188 41.43 21.22 -22.70
CA LEU A 188 40.74 22.27 -23.46
C LEU A 188 41.18 23.67 -23.03
N ARG A 189 41.38 23.90 -21.73
CA ARG A 189 41.89 25.18 -21.20
C ARG A 189 43.31 25.48 -21.66
N ALA A 190 44.17 24.47 -21.76
CA ALA A 190 45.54 24.62 -22.25
C ALA A 190 45.63 24.93 -23.76
N ARG A 191 44.52 24.80 -24.50
CA ARG A 191 44.43 25.10 -25.94
C ARG A 191 43.87 26.50 -26.23
N LEU A 192 43.45 27.24 -25.20
CA LEU A 192 43.01 28.65 -25.27
C LEU A 192 44.21 29.58 -25.00
#